data_AF-A0A2Z6Q173-F1
#
_entry.id   AF-A0A2Z6Q173-F1
#
_cell.length_a   1.000
_cell.length_b   1.000
_cell.length_c   1.000
_cell.angle_alpha   90.00
_cell.angle_beta   90.00
_cell.angle_gamma   90.00
#
_symmetry.space_group_name_H-M   'P 1'
#
loop_
_entity.id
_entity.type
_entity.pdbx_description
1 polymer ?
#
loop_
_entity_poly.entity_id
_entity_poly.type
_entity_poly.pdbx_seq_one_letter_code
_entity_poly.pdbx_strand_id
1 'polypeptide(L)'
;MHWPPICTFKSPKDAGFEPLNPKNIVIFGDSAGGGLSLALGLAIRDAGLPSCAGIIGLSPWVDLTLSTPSLLNNECIDYIEKFAGSITFVESQAYSEYKEKAAVLTAKIKKQNLRPKVWHDSFDRPEEIFQLYAPNEGLAIPYVSPMLVESLCNLPPLLLVAGDDERIRDEIIYFAHRSAEPTKYEGPSYNAGKFEKTPFQTPTNTTLEIYEEMTHVFQIIEHPSTTKSYERIVEFIDRVTNSLNESLPPSSYNYINIKGEFNPLNERHKEVLKWEKIGILPKIN
;
A
#
# COMPACT_ATOMS: atom_id res chain seq x y z
N MET A 1 19.24 -23.89 -24.89
CA MET A 1 19.99 -23.05 -23.94
C MET A 1 19.18 -22.99 -22.65
N HIS A 2 19.63 -23.71 -21.62
CA HIS A 2 19.10 -23.58 -20.27
C HIS A 2 19.59 -22.25 -19.69
N TRP A 3 18.67 -21.36 -19.37
CA TRP A 3 18.97 -20.22 -18.50
C TRP A 3 19.22 -20.78 -17.08
N PRO A 4 20.31 -20.41 -16.39
CA PRO A 4 20.48 -20.76 -14.99
C PRO A 4 19.34 -20.16 -14.17
N PRO A 5 18.90 -20.79 -13.06
CA PRO A 5 17.82 -20.28 -12.23
C PRO A 5 18.14 -18.85 -11.77
N ILE A 6 17.29 -17.92 -12.19
CA ILE A 6 17.43 -16.49 -11.99
C ILE A 6 17.27 -16.15 -10.51
N CYS A 7 18.31 -15.54 -9.94
CA CYS A 7 18.36 -14.72 -8.75
C CYS A 7 17.51 -15.14 -7.53
N THR A 8 17.94 -16.17 -6.80
CA THR A 8 17.77 -16.11 -5.34
C THR A 8 18.46 -14.84 -4.81
N PHE A 9 18.01 -14.27 -3.70
CA PHE A 9 18.83 -13.37 -2.88
C PHE A 9 20.12 -14.13 -2.53
N LYS A 10 21.12 -14.06 -3.40
CA LYS A 10 22.41 -14.69 -3.17
C LYS A 10 23.05 -13.88 -2.07
N SER A 11 23.01 -14.42 -0.86
CA SER A 11 23.84 -13.91 0.22
C SER A 11 25.27 -13.77 -0.31
N PRO A 12 26.00 -12.71 0.04
CA PRO A 12 27.43 -12.63 -0.24
C PRO A 12 28.09 -13.96 0.14
N LYS A 13 29.02 -14.45 -0.68
CA LYS A 13 29.64 -15.79 -0.49
C LYS A 13 30.35 -15.93 0.87
N ASP A 14 30.63 -14.80 1.49
CA ASP A 14 31.31 -14.58 2.76
C ASP A 14 30.35 -14.21 3.92
N ALA A 15 29.03 -14.24 3.70
CA ALA A 15 28.05 -13.86 4.73
C ALA A 15 27.96 -14.83 5.92
N GLY A 16 28.53 -16.04 5.79
CA GLY A 16 28.58 -17.02 6.89
C GLY A 16 27.27 -17.75 7.17
N PHE A 17 26.25 -17.63 6.31
CA PHE A 17 24.99 -18.36 6.39
C PHE A 17 24.47 -18.75 5.01
N GLU A 18 23.69 -19.84 4.97
CA GLU A 18 23.03 -20.32 3.75
C GLU A 18 21.88 -19.39 3.32
N PRO A 19 21.67 -19.16 2.01
CA PRO A 19 20.53 -18.38 1.54
C PRO A 19 19.19 -18.98 1.97
N LEU A 20 18.30 -18.14 2.50
CA LEU A 20 16.93 -18.54 2.82
C LEU A 20 16.10 -18.74 1.55
N ASN A 21 15.25 -19.76 1.53
CA ASN A 21 14.23 -19.89 0.50
C ASN A 21 13.27 -18.69 0.60
N PRO A 22 13.04 -17.90 -0.48
CA PRO A 22 12.10 -16.78 -0.46
C PRO A 22 10.68 -17.17 -0.03
N LYS A 23 10.28 -18.43 -0.23
CA LYS A 23 8.99 -18.96 0.24
C LYS A 23 8.91 -19.22 1.75
N ASN A 24 9.99 -18.94 2.49
CA ASN A 24 10.02 -18.92 3.95
C ASN A 24 10.12 -17.49 4.51
N ILE A 25 9.96 -16.47 3.66
CA ILE A 25 10.07 -15.05 4.05
C ILE A 25 8.68 -14.42 3.93
N VAL A 26 8.21 -13.79 5.00
CA VAL A 26 7.05 -12.89 4.99
C VAL A 26 7.56 -11.48 5.25
N ILE A 27 7.11 -10.52 4.44
CA ILE A 27 7.41 -9.10 4.65
C ILE A 27 6.24 -8.48 5.41
N PHE A 28 6.53 -7.74 6.46
CA PHE A 28 5.54 -7.18 7.35
C PHE A 28 5.89 -5.72 7.64
N GLY A 29 4.87 -4.86 7.70
CA GLY A 29 5.02 -3.51 8.21
C GLY A 29 3.68 -2.86 8.50
N ASP A 30 3.72 -1.84 9.37
CA ASP A 30 2.59 -1.01 9.75
C ASP A 30 2.67 0.39 9.14
N SER A 31 1.54 1.05 8.90
CA SER A 31 1.50 2.45 8.44
C SER A 31 2.35 2.68 7.17
N ALA A 32 3.28 3.64 7.21
CA ALA A 32 4.27 3.86 6.15
C ALA A 32 5.16 2.63 5.89
N GLY A 33 5.46 1.82 6.91
CA GLY A 33 6.16 0.54 6.77
C GLY A 33 5.34 -0.53 6.05
N GLY A 34 4.01 -0.50 6.20
CA GLY A 34 3.08 -1.32 5.42
C GLY A 34 3.05 -0.91 3.94
N GLY A 35 3.02 0.40 3.69
CA GLY A 35 3.21 0.97 2.36
C GLY A 35 4.54 0.55 1.73
N LEU A 36 5.64 0.66 2.47
CA LEU A 36 6.97 0.23 2.03
C LEU A 36 7.04 -1.27 1.75
N SER A 37 6.38 -2.10 2.55
CA SER A 37 6.30 -3.55 2.35
C SER A 37 5.64 -3.89 1.02
N LEU A 38 4.56 -3.19 0.67
CA LEU A 38 3.86 -3.33 -0.60
C LEU A 38 4.69 -2.76 -1.77
N ALA A 39 5.34 -1.61 -1.60
CA ALA A 39 6.25 -1.02 -2.58
C ALA A 39 7.43 -1.97 -2.89
N LEU A 40 7.99 -2.61 -1.87
CA LEU A 40 9.03 -3.61 -2.00
C LEU A 40 8.52 -4.85 -2.75
N GLY A 41 7.29 -5.30 -2.46
CA GLY A 41 6.63 -6.37 -3.21
C GLY A 41 6.52 -6.05 -4.71
N LEU A 42 6.10 -4.83 -5.05
CA LEU A 42 6.07 -4.34 -6.44
C LEU A 42 7.48 -4.34 -7.05
N ALA A 43 8.48 -3.81 -6.35
CA ALA A 43 9.86 -3.77 -6.85
C ALA A 43 10.45 -5.17 -7.10
N ILE A 44 10.19 -6.13 -6.22
CA ILE A 44 10.61 -7.55 -6.39
C ILE A 44 9.94 -8.15 -7.63
N ARG A 45 8.62 -7.94 -7.77
CA ARG A 45 7.83 -8.42 -8.91
C ARG A 45 8.34 -7.83 -10.23
N ASP A 46 8.51 -6.51 -10.27
CA ASP A 46 8.90 -5.78 -11.48
C ASP A 46 10.34 -6.10 -11.91
N ALA A 47 11.21 -6.41 -10.95
CA ALA A 47 12.57 -6.88 -11.20
C ALA A 47 12.65 -8.36 -11.65
N GLY A 48 11.53 -9.09 -11.66
CA GLY A 48 11.50 -10.52 -12.00
C GLY A 48 12.21 -11.40 -10.96
N LEU A 49 12.30 -10.93 -9.71
CA LEU A 49 12.91 -11.68 -8.62
C LEU A 49 11.93 -12.69 -8.02
N PRO A 50 12.41 -13.78 -7.38
CA PRO A 50 11.57 -14.71 -6.66
C PRO A 50 10.75 -14.02 -5.59
N SER A 51 9.42 -14.16 -5.70
CA SER A 51 8.47 -13.58 -4.76
C SER A 51 8.55 -14.25 -3.38
N CYS A 52 8.36 -13.45 -2.32
CA CYS A 52 8.27 -13.93 -0.95
C CYS A 52 7.03 -14.81 -0.71
N ALA A 53 6.87 -15.34 0.50
CA ALA A 53 5.73 -16.18 0.88
C ALA A 53 4.43 -15.37 0.93
N GLY A 54 4.48 -14.18 1.53
CA GLY A 54 3.34 -13.28 1.71
C GLY A 54 3.79 -11.89 2.15
N ILE A 55 2.88 -10.92 2.08
CA ILE A 55 3.06 -9.57 2.61
C ILE A 55 1.91 -9.25 3.56
N ILE A 56 2.25 -8.67 4.71
CA ILE A 56 1.27 -8.20 5.70
C ILE A 56 1.41 -6.68 5.81
N GLY A 57 0.30 -5.98 5.59
CA GLY A 57 0.19 -4.54 5.82
C GLY A 57 -0.78 -4.28 6.95
N LEU A 58 -0.29 -3.75 8.08
CA LEU A 58 -1.15 -3.26 9.15
C LEU A 58 -1.38 -1.78 8.94
N SER A 59 -2.63 -1.37 8.71
CA SER A 59 -2.95 0.02 8.42
C SER A 59 -2.04 0.61 7.33
N PRO A 60 -1.82 -0.06 6.18
CA PRO A 60 -0.75 0.33 5.25
C PRO A 60 -1.10 1.63 4.53
N TRP A 61 -0.19 2.61 4.58
CA TRP A 61 -0.33 3.86 3.85
C TRP A 61 0.17 3.70 2.41
N VAL A 62 -0.74 3.67 1.43
CA VAL A 62 -0.48 3.26 0.05
C VAL A 62 -0.76 4.34 -0.99
N ASP A 63 -1.43 5.42 -0.61
CA ASP A 63 -1.72 6.60 -1.42
C ASP A 63 -1.30 7.89 -0.70
N LEU A 64 -0.13 8.42 -1.07
CA LEU A 64 0.40 9.64 -0.48
C LEU A 64 -0.22 10.92 -1.11
N THR A 65 -1.15 10.79 -2.05
CA THR A 65 -1.86 11.94 -2.65
C THR A 65 -3.03 12.44 -1.81
N LEU A 66 -3.33 11.77 -0.69
CA LEU A 66 -4.39 12.16 0.24
C LEU A 66 -5.78 12.23 -0.43
N SER A 67 -6.02 11.31 -1.36
CA SER A 67 -7.14 11.45 -2.29
C SER A 67 -8.44 10.78 -1.84
N THR A 68 -8.41 9.90 -0.83
CA THR A 68 -9.57 9.11 -0.40
C THR A 68 -10.50 9.87 0.56
N PRO A 69 -11.81 9.53 0.61
CA PRO A 69 -12.78 10.25 1.44
C PRO A 69 -12.50 10.21 2.94
N SER A 70 -12.07 9.07 3.49
CA SER A 70 -11.78 8.93 4.94
C SER A 70 -10.71 9.91 5.44
N LEU A 71 -9.73 10.25 4.60
CA LEU A 71 -8.68 11.23 4.90
C LEU A 71 -9.22 12.65 5.10
N LEU A 72 -10.33 12.96 4.43
CA LEU A 72 -10.97 14.28 4.47
C LEU A 72 -12.14 14.35 5.45
N ASN A 73 -12.54 13.22 6.04
CA ASN A 73 -13.69 13.14 6.94
C ASN A 73 -13.38 13.78 8.31
N ASN A 74 -14.15 14.81 8.67
CA ASN A 74 -14.06 15.49 9.96
C ASN A 74 -14.60 14.64 11.13
N GLU A 75 -15.45 13.66 10.85
CA GLU A 75 -16.08 12.81 11.88
C GLU A 75 -15.24 11.59 12.24
N CYS A 76 -14.11 11.36 11.55
CA CYS A 76 -13.22 10.25 11.87
C CYS A 76 -12.47 10.56 13.18
N ILE A 77 -12.60 9.64 14.13
CA ILE A 77 -12.11 9.74 15.52
C ILE A 77 -10.69 9.19 15.71
N ASP A 78 -9.95 9.00 14.62
CA ASP A 78 -8.56 8.56 14.62
C ASP A 78 -7.62 9.60 15.28
N TYR A 79 -6.57 9.11 15.95
CA TYR A 79 -5.51 9.95 16.49
C TYR A 79 -4.59 10.50 15.40
N ILE A 80 -4.58 9.89 14.21
CA ILE A 80 -3.99 10.52 13.04
C ILE A 80 -4.80 11.78 12.71
N GLU A 81 -4.10 12.91 12.77
CA GLU A 81 -4.67 14.20 12.43
C GLU A 81 -5.21 14.21 10.99
N LYS A 82 -6.23 15.03 10.78
CA LYS A 82 -6.75 15.26 9.45
C LYS A 82 -5.65 15.83 8.56
N PHE A 83 -5.28 15.10 7.52
CA PHE A 83 -4.40 15.61 6.47
C PHE A 83 -5.17 16.59 5.58
N ALA A 84 -5.27 17.84 6.04
CA ALA A 84 -5.92 18.92 5.31
C ALA A 84 -4.92 20.03 4.99
N GLY A 85 -4.68 20.24 3.69
CA GLY A 85 -3.91 21.36 3.21
C GLY A 85 -2.41 21.11 3.08
N SER A 86 -1.70 22.19 2.78
CA SER A 86 -0.26 22.21 2.60
C SER A 86 0.43 22.29 3.96
N ILE A 87 1.45 21.47 4.15
CA ILE A 87 2.31 21.51 5.32
C ILE A 87 3.18 22.78 5.24
N THR A 88 3.23 23.55 6.32
CA THR A 88 4.10 24.73 6.44
C THR A 88 5.06 24.53 7.62
N PHE A 89 6.36 24.69 7.38
CA PHE A 89 7.39 24.61 8.41
C PHE A 89 8.03 25.96 8.67
N VAL A 90 8.47 26.16 9.91
CA VAL A 90 9.41 27.23 10.25
C VAL A 90 10.74 26.95 9.54
N GLU A 91 11.38 27.99 9.02
CA GLU A 91 12.65 27.86 8.31
C GLU A 91 13.71 27.20 9.21
N SER A 92 14.37 26.17 8.68
CA SER A 92 15.41 25.41 9.36
C SER A 92 16.39 24.84 8.33
N GLN A 93 17.57 24.42 8.77
CA GLN A 93 18.53 23.75 7.88
C GLN A 93 17.92 22.50 7.23
N ALA A 94 17.21 21.67 8.00
CA ALA A 94 16.57 20.46 7.49
C ALA A 94 15.52 20.80 6.41
N TYR A 95 14.73 21.86 6.63
CA TYR A 95 13.73 22.31 5.64
C TYR A 95 14.38 22.89 4.38
N SER A 96 15.48 23.64 4.53
CA SER A 96 16.29 24.12 3.41
C SER A 96 16.87 22.96 2.57
N GLU A 97 17.46 21.96 3.22
CA GLU A 97 17.99 20.77 2.54
C GLU A 97 16.87 19.96 1.85
N TYR A 98 15.70 19.85 2.47
CA TYR A 98 14.53 19.25 1.86
C TYR A 98 14.14 19.99 0.57
N LYS A 99 13.99 21.32 0.61
CA LYS A 99 13.64 22.13 -0.57
C LYS A 99 14.64 21.94 -1.72
N GLU A 100 15.93 21.91 -1.42
CA GLU A 100 16.98 21.66 -2.43
C GLU A 100 16.85 20.26 -3.06
N LYS A 101 16.76 19.21 -2.23
CA LYS A 101 16.64 17.82 -2.70
C LYS A 101 15.35 17.60 -3.48
N ALA A 102 14.23 18.18 -3.02
CA ALA A 102 12.94 18.14 -3.68
C ALA A 102 13.01 18.79 -5.06
N ALA A 103 13.60 20.00 -5.18
CA ALA A 103 13.78 20.68 -6.45
C ALA A 103 14.63 19.86 -7.44
N VAL A 104 15.71 19.23 -6.98
CA VAL A 104 16.54 18.34 -7.80
C VAL A 104 15.74 17.13 -8.29
N LEU A 105 14.95 16.50 -7.43
CA LEU A 105 14.12 15.35 -7.81
C LEU A 105 13.00 15.74 -8.77
N THR A 106 12.28 16.84 -8.51
CA THR A 106 11.25 17.38 -9.40
C THR A 106 11.83 17.68 -10.79
N ALA A 107 13.02 18.29 -10.86
CA ALA A 107 13.69 18.54 -12.14
C ALA A 107 14.04 17.23 -12.88
N LYS A 108 14.45 16.16 -12.15
CA LYS A 108 14.69 14.84 -12.75
C LYS A 108 13.41 14.22 -13.28
N ILE A 109 12.32 14.26 -12.52
CA ILE A 109 11.00 13.73 -12.93
C ILE A 109 10.50 14.47 -14.19
N LYS A 110 10.61 15.80 -14.23
CA LYS A 110 10.19 16.61 -15.38
C LYS A 110 11.07 16.39 -16.63
N LYS A 111 12.37 16.14 -16.46
CA LYS A 111 13.33 15.93 -17.56
C LYS A 111 13.32 14.51 -18.12
N GLN A 112 13.19 13.51 -17.26
CA GLN A 112 13.14 12.14 -17.71
C GLN A 112 11.75 11.90 -18.31
N ASN A 113 11.69 11.52 -19.59
CA ASN A 113 10.54 10.83 -20.18
C ASN A 113 10.41 9.43 -19.54
N LEU A 114 10.32 9.35 -18.21
CA LEU A 114 9.87 8.17 -17.50
C LEU A 114 8.51 7.83 -18.12
N ARG A 115 8.38 6.59 -18.60
CA ARG A 115 7.35 6.05 -19.50
C ARG A 115 5.90 6.41 -19.05
N PRO A 116 4.89 6.22 -19.92
CA PRO A 116 3.77 7.17 -20.11
C PRO A 116 3.37 7.88 -18.82
N LYS A 117 3.67 9.19 -18.78
CA LYS A 117 3.38 10.16 -17.72
C LYS A 117 2.53 9.56 -16.60
N VAL A 118 3.20 9.14 -15.52
CA VAL A 118 2.57 8.90 -14.24
C VAL A 118 2.32 10.29 -13.65
N TRP A 119 1.24 10.93 -14.09
CA TRP A 119 1.04 12.38 -13.95
C TRP A 119 -0.43 12.76 -13.97
N HIS A 120 -0.76 13.80 -13.21
CA HIS A 120 -2.01 14.53 -13.25
C HIS A 120 -1.72 16.01 -12.97
N ASP A 121 -2.50 16.92 -13.54
CA ASP A 121 -2.27 18.38 -13.40
C ASP A 121 -2.41 18.86 -11.95
N SER A 122 -3.05 18.06 -11.08
CA SER A 122 -3.11 18.36 -9.65
C SER A 122 -1.75 18.42 -8.97
N PHE A 123 -0.70 17.82 -9.53
CA PHE A 123 0.65 17.79 -8.95
C PHE A 123 1.45 19.08 -9.18
N ASP A 124 1.06 19.95 -10.11
CA ASP A 124 1.77 21.19 -10.42
C ASP A 124 1.40 22.31 -9.44
N ARG A 125 1.79 22.12 -8.17
CA ARG A 125 1.53 23.05 -7.06
C ARG A 125 2.82 23.28 -6.27
N PRO A 126 3.77 24.06 -6.80
CA PRO A 126 5.12 24.19 -6.23
C PRO A 126 5.15 24.88 -4.87
N GLU A 127 4.13 25.68 -4.57
CA GLU A 127 3.98 26.38 -3.29
C GLU A 127 3.26 25.53 -2.22
N GLU A 128 2.71 24.38 -2.59
CA GLU A 128 2.00 23.47 -1.69
C GLU A 128 2.83 22.21 -1.43
N ILE A 129 2.97 21.80 -0.17
CA ILE A 129 3.64 20.57 0.23
C ILE A 129 2.61 19.64 0.85
N PHE A 130 2.22 18.59 0.14
CA PHE A 130 1.30 17.58 0.69
C PHE A 130 2.05 16.53 1.53
N GLN A 131 3.32 16.29 1.20
CA GLN A 131 4.14 15.25 1.83
C GLN A 131 5.58 15.71 1.96
N LEU A 132 6.24 15.28 3.03
CA LEU A 132 7.69 15.47 3.21
C LEU A 132 8.52 14.34 2.59
N TYR A 133 7.89 13.21 2.28
CA TYR A 133 8.59 12.03 1.76
C TYR A 133 9.01 12.22 0.31
N ALA A 134 8.18 12.85 -0.51
CA ALA A 134 8.44 13.12 -1.92
C ALA A 134 7.75 14.44 -2.34
N PRO A 135 8.32 15.17 -3.32
CA PRO A 135 7.63 16.31 -3.92
C PRO A 135 6.34 15.87 -4.60
N ASN A 136 5.41 16.80 -4.80
CA ASN A 136 4.09 16.53 -5.39
C ASN A 136 4.19 15.78 -6.73
N GLU A 137 5.15 16.13 -7.59
CA GLU A 137 5.37 15.46 -8.87
C GLU A 137 5.85 14.01 -8.76
N GLY A 138 6.35 13.61 -7.58
CA GLY A 138 6.80 12.26 -7.27
C GLY A 138 5.75 11.38 -6.60
N LEU A 139 4.62 11.93 -6.16
CA LEU A 139 3.63 11.18 -5.36
C LEU A 139 2.97 10.06 -6.15
N ALA A 140 2.81 10.22 -7.47
CA ALA A 140 2.23 9.18 -8.30
C ALA A 140 3.20 8.04 -8.65
N ILE A 141 4.50 8.16 -8.32
CA ILE A 141 5.48 7.09 -8.57
C ILE A 141 5.02 5.83 -7.82
N PRO A 142 4.87 4.66 -8.49
CA PRO A 142 4.34 3.44 -7.88
C PRO A 142 5.07 2.97 -6.61
N TYR A 143 6.37 3.23 -6.49
CA TYR A 143 7.14 2.85 -5.29
C TYR A 143 7.04 3.90 -4.16
N VAL A 144 6.46 5.07 -4.44
CA VAL A 144 6.11 6.09 -3.44
C VAL A 144 4.69 5.87 -2.96
N SER A 145 3.75 5.72 -3.90
CA SER A 145 2.35 5.38 -3.63
C SER A 145 1.97 4.08 -4.35
N PRO A 146 2.11 2.91 -3.69
CA PRO A 146 1.78 1.60 -4.26
C PRO A 146 0.39 1.51 -4.86
N MET A 147 -0.58 2.24 -4.29
CA MET A 147 -1.93 2.35 -4.85
C MET A 147 -1.92 2.81 -6.31
N LEU A 148 -0.96 3.63 -6.74
CA LEU A 148 -1.02 4.34 -8.02
C LEU A 148 -0.33 3.59 -9.17
N VAL A 149 0.09 2.34 -8.93
CA VAL A 149 0.59 1.45 -9.98
C VAL A 149 -0.50 1.06 -10.98
N GLU A 150 -0.11 0.78 -12.23
CA GLU A 150 -1.02 0.33 -13.27
C GLU A 150 -1.63 -1.05 -12.98
N SER A 151 -0.94 -1.89 -12.22
CA SER A 151 -1.43 -3.23 -11.83
C SER A 151 -0.91 -3.65 -10.46
N LEU A 152 -1.84 -4.09 -9.61
CA LEU A 152 -1.57 -4.71 -8.31
C LEU A 152 -1.57 -6.25 -8.36
N CYS A 153 -1.60 -6.81 -9.57
CA CYS A 153 -1.55 -8.24 -9.82
C CYS A 153 -0.16 -8.84 -9.59
N ASN A 154 -0.12 -10.17 -9.53
CA ASN A 154 1.12 -10.96 -9.45
C ASN A 154 1.99 -10.66 -8.21
N LEU A 155 1.41 -10.03 -7.19
CA LEU A 155 2.02 -9.94 -5.87
C LEU A 155 1.88 -11.30 -5.15
N PRO A 156 2.73 -11.59 -4.15
CA PRO A 156 2.47 -12.70 -3.23
C PRO A 156 1.13 -12.49 -2.50
N PRO A 157 0.58 -13.52 -1.84
CA PRO A 157 -0.59 -13.38 -0.97
C PRO A 157 -0.46 -12.20 -0.02
N LEU A 158 -1.56 -11.48 0.19
CA LEU A 158 -1.62 -10.29 1.03
C LEU A 158 -2.58 -10.49 2.21
N LEU A 159 -2.16 -10.03 3.39
CA LEU A 159 -3.04 -9.73 4.51
C LEU A 159 -3.01 -8.22 4.76
N LEU A 160 -4.14 -7.56 4.56
CA LEU A 160 -4.30 -6.13 4.76
C LEU A 160 -5.26 -5.92 5.93
N VAL A 161 -4.80 -5.23 6.96
CA VAL A 161 -5.58 -4.95 8.17
C VAL A 161 -5.82 -3.45 8.26
N ALA A 162 -7.02 -3.03 8.65
CA ALA A 162 -7.30 -1.65 9.01
C ALA A 162 -8.24 -1.57 10.21
N GLY A 163 -8.19 -0.47 10.92
CA GLY A 163 -9.24 -0.08 11.85
C GLY A 163 -10.47 0.44 11.10
N ASP A 164 -11.65 0.22 11.66
CA ASP A 164 -12.89 0.72 11.09
C ASP A 164 -12.99 2.25 11.21
N ASP A 165 -12.48 2.84 12.28
CA ASP A 165 -12.48 4.30 12.50
C ASP A 165 -11.16 4.97 12.13
N GLU A 166 -10.38 4.29 11.28
CA GLU A 166 -9.09 4.73 10.79
C GLU A 166 -9.18 5.74 9.63
N ARG A 167 -8.33 6.75 9.66
CA ARG A 167 -8.27 7.86 8.69
C ARG A 167 -7.88 7.40 7.30
N ILE A 168 -6.99 6.41 7.20
CA ILE A 168 -6.51 5.83 5.92
C ILE A 168 -7.23 4.53 5.54
N ARG A 169 -8.35 4.18 6.21
CA ARG A 169 -9.10 2.94 5.94
C ARG A 169 -9.48 2.78 4.46
N ASP A 170 -9.96 3.85 3.83
CA ASP A 170 -10.54 3.80 2.50
C ASP A 170 -9.52 3.38 1.42
N GLU A 171 -8.27 3.84 1.52
CA GLU A 171 -7.22 3.41 0.59
C GLU A 171 -6.86 1.93 0.77
N ILE A 172 -6.92 1.40 1.99
CA ILE A 172 -6.64 -0.02 2.27
C ILE A 172 -7.74 -0.90 1.66
N ILE A 173 -9.01 -0.51 1.83
CA ILE A 173 -10.15 -1.19 1.20
C ILE A 173 -10.00 -1.19 -0.31
N TYR A 174 -9.77 -0.02 -0.90
CA TYR A 174 -9.66 0.11 -2.35
C TYR A 174 -8.47 -0.68 -2.92
N PHE A 175 -7.35 -0.71 -2.21
CA PHE A 175 -6.15 -1.47 -2.60
C PHE A 175 -6.44 -2.96 -2.62
N ALA A 176 -7.11 -3.47 -1.57
CA ALA A 176 -7.47 -4.87 -1.47
C ALA A 176 -8.34 -5.31 -2.67
N HIS A 177 -9.40 -4.55 -2.94
CA HIS A 177 -10.30 -4.82 -4.05
C HIS A 177 -9.61 -4.71 -5.42
N ARG A 178 -8.77 -3.70 -5.65
CA ARG A 178 -8.00 -3.60 -6.90
C ARG A 178 -7.00 -4.73 -7.10
N SER A 179 -6.39 -5.22 -6.03
CA SER A 179 -5.42 -6.32 -6.11
C SER A 179 -6.08 -7.66 -6.46
N ALA A 180 -7.28 -7.91 -5.93
CA ALA A 180 -8.01 -9.18 -6.08
C ALA A 180 -9.04 -9.20 -7.23
N GLU A 181 -9.57 -8.03 -7.62
CA GLU A 181 -10.57 -7.87 -8.68
C GLU A 181 -10.14 -6.78 -9.69
N PRO A 182 -8.97 -6.92 -10.34
CA PRO A 182 -8.31 -5.85 -11.12
C PRO A 182 -9.10 -5.38 -12.36
N THR A 183 -10.04 -6.19 -12.85
CA THR A 183 -10.90 -5.83 -13.99
C THR A 183 -12.17 -5.09 -13.57
N LYS A 184 -12.46 -5.02 -12.26
CA LYS A 184 -13.67 -4.39 -11.71
C LYS A 184 -13.37 -3.02 -11.09
N TYR A 185 -12.18 -2.85 -10.54
CA TYR A 185 -11.77 -1.61 -9.89
C TYR A 185 -10.53 -1.05 -10.57
N GLU A 186 -10.68 0.16 -11.11
CA GLU A 186 -9.64 0.82 -11.87
C GLU A 186 -8.66 1.58 -10.96
N GLY A 187 -7.46 1.83 -11.47
CA GLY A 187 -6.50 2.70 -10.80
C GLY A 187 -6.77 4.18 -11.04
N PRO A 188 -5.78 5.04 -10.79
CA PRO A 188 -5.91 6.46 -11.11
C PRO A 188 -6.20 6.65 -12.61
N SER A 189 -7.00 7.68 -12.94
CA SER A 189 -7.48 7.94 -14.31
C SER A 189 -6.35 8.08 -15.35
N TYR A 190 -5.18 8.59 -14.96
CA TYR A 190 -4.00 8.70 -15.82
C TYR A 190 -3.28 7.36 -16.09
N ASN A 191 -3.78 6.26 -15.52
CA ASN A 191 -3.37 4.89 -15.85
C ASN A 191 -4.38 4.14 -16.73
N ALA A 192 -5.45 4.79 -17.18
CA ALA A 192 -6.43 4.17 -18.08
C ALA A 192 -5.76 3.53 -19.31
N GLY A 193 -6.12 2.29 -19.62
CA GLY A 193 -5.56 1.53 -20.75
C GLY A 193 -4.12 1.01 -20.56
N LYS A 194 -3.51 1.20 -19.39
CA LYS A 194 -2.18 0.65 -19.06
C LYS A 194 -2.26 -0.77 -18.51
N PHE A 195 -3.36 -1.14 -17.85
CA PHE A 195 -3.55 -2.47 -17.26
C PHE A 195 -3.51 -3.58 -18.34
N GLU A 196 -4.19 -3.38 -19.46
CA GLU A 196 -4.27 -4.36 -20.55
C GLU A 196 -2.91 -4.61 -21.23
N LYS A 197 -1.98 -3.67 -21.08
CA LYS A 197 -0.64 -3.73 -21.66
C LYS A 197 0.41 -4.27 -20.71
N THR A 198 0.10 -4.37 -19.41
CA THR A 198 1.06 -4.88 -18.42
C THR A 198 1.14 -6.40 -18.49
N PRO A 199 2.32 -7.00 -18.27
CA PRO A 199 2.43 -8.46 -18.11
C PRO A 199 1.82 -8.96 -16.79
N PHE A 200 1.50 -8.07 -15.85
CA PHE A 200 0.97 -8.42 -14.53
C PHE A 200 -0.56 -8.40 -14.54
N GLN A 201 -1.19 -9.53 -14.83
CA GLN A 201 -2.66 -9.65 -14.96
C GLN A 201 -3.27 -10.71 -14.05
N THR A 202 -2.46 -11.50 -13.33
CA THR A 202 -2.97 -12.53 -12.41
C THR A 202 -3.44 -11.88 -11.12
N PRO A 203 -4.74 -11.96 -10.75
CA PRO A 203 -5.23 -11.37 -9.51
C PRO A 203 -4.42 -11.85 -8.31
N THR A 204 -4.12 -10.92 -7.41
CA THR A 204 -3.41 -11.19 -6.17
C THR A 204 -4.40 -11.80 -5.16
N ASN A 205 -3.98 -12.85 -4.47
CA ASN A 205 -4.77 -13.43 -3.37
C ASN A 205 -4.69 -12.47 -2.18
N THR A 206 -5.81 -11.85 -1.81
CA THR A 206 -5.83 -10.78 -0.82
C THR A 206 -6.91 -11.02 0.22
N THR A 207 -6.49 -11.01 1.49
CA THR A 207 -7.38 -11.00 2.65
C THR A 207 -7.39 -9.60 3.24
N LEU A 208 -8.56 -8.98 3.30
CA LEU A 208 -8.79 -7.70 3.98
C LEU A 208 -9.54 -7.94 5.28
N GLU A 209 -9.07 -7.34 6.37
CA GLU A 209 -9.70 -7.38 7.68
C GLU A 209 -9.88 -5.97 8.24
N ILE A 210 -11.12 -5.55 8.42
CA ILE A 210 -11.52 -4.26 9.02
C ILE A 210 -12.00 -4.52 10.44
N TYR A 211 -11.35 -3.94 11.45
CA TYR A 211 -11.68 -4.16 12.85
C TYR A 211 -12.57 -3.04 13.40
N GLU A 212 -13.76 -3.41 13.87
CA GLU A 212 -14.75 -2.51 14.48
C GLU A 212 -14.15 -1.61 15.56
N GLU A 213 -14.49 -0.32 15.51
CA GLU A 213 -14.09 0.72 16.47
C GLU A 213 -12.57 0.95 16.62
N MET A 214 -11.75 0.24 15.84
CA MET A 214 -10.30 0.39 15.91
C MET A 214 -9.81 1.58 15.09
N THR A 215 -8.77 2.24 15.59
CA THR A 215 -8.07 3.36 14.94
C THR A 215 -6.79 2.89 14.24
N HIS A 216 -6.02 3.82 13.68
CA HIS A 216 -4.77 3.51 12.99
C HIS A 216 -3.81 2.66 13.83
N VAL A 217 -3.29 1.57 13.27
CA VAL A 217 -2.32 0.67 13.93
C VAL A 217 -2.74 0.34 15.38
N PHE A 218 -4.00 -0.05 15.57
CA PHE A 218 -4.52 -0.38 16.90
C PHE A 218 -3.74 -1.49 17.62
N GLN A 219 -2.89 -2.24 16.92
CA GLN A 219 -2.04 -3.27 17.51
C GLN A 219 -1.01 -2.72 18.53
N ILE A 220 -0.81 -1.39 18.59
CA ILE A 220 0.01 -0.73 19.63
C ILE A 220 -0.69 -0.61 20.98
N ILE A 221 -2.01 -0.80 21.03
CA ILE A 221 -2.80 -0.75 22.26
C ILE A 221 -3.26 -2.14 22.69
N GLU A 222 -3.38 -2.35 24.00
CA GLU A 222 -3.92 -3.58 24.56
C GLU A 222 -5.44 -3.61 24.40
N HIS A 223 -5.93 -4.45 23.49
CA HIS A 223 -7.35 -4.61 23.19
C HIS A 223 -7.63 -6.05 22.70
N PRO A 224 -8.82 -6.64 22.93
CA PRO A 224 -9.16 -7.96 22.37
C PRO A 224 -8.99 -8.06 20.85
N SER A 225 -9.29 -6.98 20.11
CA SER A 225 -9.04 -6.88 18.66
C SER A 225 -7.56 -7.03 18.31
N THR A 226 -6.65 -6.51 19.14
CA THR A 226 -5.19 -6.66 18.97
C THR A 226 -4.78 -8.12 19.06
N THR A 227 -5.24 -8.83 20.09
CA THR A 227 -5.00 -10.28 20.23
C THR A 227 -5.53 -11.03 19.01
N LYS A 228 -6.76 -10.72 18.59
CA LYS A 228 -7.37 -11.33 17.40
C LYS A 228 -6.56 -11.05 16.13
N SER A 229 -6.07 -9.82 15.94
CA SER A 229 -5.22 -9.46 14.80
C SER A 229 -3.92 -10.24 14.78
N TYR A 230 -3.26 -10.44 15.93
CA TYR A 230 -2.07 -11.27 16.01
C TYR A 230 -2.33 -12.75 15.72
N GLU A 231 -3.45 -13.32 16.20
CA GLU A 231 -3.85 -14.69 15.84
C GLU A 231 -4.00 -14.85 14.32
N ARG A 232 -4.61 -13.85 13.66
CA ARG A 232 -4.82 -13.84 12.22
C ARG A 232 -3.52 -13.69 11.43
N ILE A 233 -2.60 -12.86 11.93
CA ILE A 233 -1.25 -12.73 11.39
C ILE A 233 -0.51 -14.07 11.44
N VAL A 234 -0.52 -14.76 12.59
CA VAL A 234 0.13 -16.07 12.74
C VAL A 234 -0.48 -17.10 11.79
N GLU A 235 -1.81 -17.18 11.73
CA GLU A 235 -2.49 -18.09 10.81
C GLU A 235 -2.14 -17.82 9.35
N PHE A 236 -2.07 -16.54 8.95
CA PHE A 236 -1.66 -16.16 7.62
C PHE A 236 -0.21 -16.60 7.31
N ILE A 237 0.73 -16.33 8.22
CA ILE A 237 2.14 -16.73 8.08
C ILE A 237 2.25 -18.24 7.89
N ASP A 238 1.56 -19.01 8.72
CA ASP A 238 1.56 -20.46 8.67
C ASP A 238 1.02 -21.00 7.33
N ARG A 239 -0.06 -20.41 6.82
CA ARG A 239 -0.62 -20.77 5.51
C ARG A 239 0.33 -20.44 4.37
N VAL A 240 0.90 -19.24 4.32
CA VAL A 240 1.70 -18.78 3.17
C VAL A 240 3.10 -19.38 3.13
N THR A 241 3.66 -19.73 4.28
CA THR A 241 4.95 -20.45 4.36
C THR A 241 4.78 -21.96 4.18
N ASN A 242 3.54 -22.41 3.93
CA ASN A 242 3.16 -23.81 3.75
C ASN A 242 3.53 -24.70 4.95
N SER A 243 3.56 -24.14 6.17
CA SER A 243 3.77 -24.92 7.40
C SER A 243 2.57 -25.83 7.69
N LEU A 244 1.37 -25.43 7.24
CA LEU A 244 0.11 -26.15 7.43
C LEU A 244 -0.22 -27.16 6.32
N ASN A 245 0.51 -27.13 5.19
CA ASN A 245 0.22 -27.98 4.00
C ASN A 245 -1.23 -27.86 3.48
N GLU A 246 -1.82 -26.66 3.61
CA GLU A 246 -3.16 -26.33 3.14
C GLU A 246 -3.11 -25.35 1.96
N SER A 247 -4.05 -25.48 1.02
CA SER A 247 -4.23 -24.46 -0.01
C SER A 247 -4.68 -23.14 0.60
N LEU A 248 -4.17 -22.02 0.08
CA LEU A 248 -4.66 -20.70 0.48
C LEU A 248 -6.16 -20.57 0.16
N PRO A 249 -6.97 -20.04 1.09
CA PRO A 249 -8.35 -19.70 0.80
C PRO A 249 -8.43 -18.63 -0.31
N PRO A 250 -9.57 -18.49 -1.00
CA PRO A 250 -9.76 -17.39 -1.95
C PRO A 250 -9.66 -16.03 -1.24
N SER A 251 -9.44 -14.97 -2.01
CA SER A 251 -9.48 -13.60 -1.51
C SER A 251 -10.76 -13.35 -0.71
N SER A 252 -10.66 -12.62 0.41
CA SER A 252 -11.77 -12.38 1.33
C SER A 252 -11.75 -10.97 1.89
N TYR A 253 -12.93 -10.45 2.24
CA TYR A 253 -13.10 -9.10 2.76
C TYR A 253 -13.98 -9.17 4.00
N ASN A 254 -13.37 -8.99 5.17
CA ASN A 254 -13.98 -9.32 6.45
C ASN A 254 -14.06 -8.08 7.33
N TYR A 255 -15.25 -7.82 7.86
CA TYR A 255 -15.46 -6.95 9.00
C TYR A 255 -15.42 -7.81 10.27
N ILE A 256 -14.56 -7.46 11.22
CA ILE A 256 -14.38 -8.19 12.47
C ILE A 256 -14.91 -7.32 13.60
N ASN A 257 -16.01 -7.76 14.21
CA ASN A 257 -16.65 -7.03 15.29
C ASN A 257 -15.84 -7.12 16.60
N ILE A 258 -16.23 -6.36 17.64
CA ILE A 258 -15.54 -6.35 18.94
C ILE A 258 -15.50 -7.73 19.65
N LYS A 259 -16.33 -8.69 19.22
CA LYS A 259 -16.31 -10.08 19.72
C LYS A 259 -15.37 -10.99 18.93
N GLY A 260 -14.74 -10.49 17.87
CA GLY A 260 -13.86 -11.26 16.98
C GLY A 260 -14.62 -12.09 15.93
N GLU A 261 -15.91 -11.81 15.70
CA GLU A 261 -16.74 -12.53 14.73
C GLU A 261 -16.60 -11.92 13.32
N PHE A 262 -16.53 -12.80 12.32
CA PHE A 262 -16.40 -12.41 10.91
C PHE A 262 -17.75 -12.07 10.31
N ASN A 263 -17.84 -10.89 9.71
CA ASN A 263 -19.00 -10.36 9.04
C ASN A 263 -18.61 -9.82 7.66
N PRO A 264 -19.57 -9.69 6.72
CA PRO A 264 -19.32 -8.96 5.48
C PRO A 264 -19.00 -7.49 5.74
N LEU A 265 -18.30 -6.84 4.81
CA LEU A 265 -18.12 -5.39 4.85
C LEU A 265 -19.47 -4.64 4.83
N ASN A 266 -19.58 -3.65 5.72
CA ASN A 266 -20.70 -2.71 5.78
C ASN A 266 -20.78 -1.82 4.51
N GLU A 267 -21.95 -1.22 4.27
CA GLU A 267 -22.14 -0.33 3.11
C GLU A 267 -21.16 0.86 3.11
N ARG A 268 -20.83 1.41 4.28
CA ARG A 268 -19.84 2.49 4.42
C ARG A 268 -18.48 2.13 3.81
N HIS A 269 -18.05 0.88 3.94
CA HIS A 269 -16.79 0.39 3.37
C HIS A 269 -16.84 0.26 1.85
N LYS A 270 -18.03 0.04 1.29
CA LYS A 270 -18.21 -0.14 -0.15
C LYS A 270 -18.31 1.20 -0.90
N GLU A 271 -18.62 2.29 -0.21
CA GLU A 271 -18.76 3.61 -0.85
C GLU A 271 -17.46 4.09 -1.50
N VAL A 272 -16.29 3.83 -0.89
CA VAL A 272 -14.99 4.18 -1.50
C VAL A 272 -14.77 3.49 -2.85
N LEU A 273 -15.38 2.32 -3.08
CA LEU A 273 -15.23 1.60 -4.35
C LEU A 273 -15.84 2.32 -5.55
N LYS A 274 -16.66 3.35 -5.30
CA LYS A 274 -17.22 4.25 -6.32
C LYS A 274 -16.40 5.53 -6.49
N TRP A 275 -15.28 5.68 -5.78
CA TRP A 275 -14.47 6.89 -5.78
C TRP A 275 -13.60 6.99 -7.05
N GLU A 276 -13.75 8.08 -7.79
CA GLU A 276 -13.09 8.29 -9.09
C GLU A 276 -11.84 9.20 -9.01
N LYS A 277 -11.55 9.76 -7.83
CA LYS A 277 -10.45 10.73 -7.65
C LYS A 277 -9.20 10.12 -7.04
N ILE A 278 -9.08 8.80 -7.04
CA ILE A 278 -7.88 8.11 -6.55
C ILE A 278 -6.62 8.68 -7.24
N GLY A 279 -5.63 9.06 -6.45
CA GLY A 279 -4.36 9.59 -6.96
C GLY A 279 -4.41 11.04 -7.43
N ILE A 280 -5.48 11.80 -7.14
CA ILE A 280 -5.63 13.22 -7.48
C ILE A 280 -5.53 14.04 -6.19
N LEU A 281 -4.56 14.96 -6.12
CA LEU A 281 -4.38 15.82 -4.95
C LEU A 281 -5.68 16.61 -4.67
N PRO A 282 -6.19 16.60 -3.41
CA PRO A 282 -7.39 17.32 -3.05
C PRO A 282 -7.20 18.83 -3.23
N LYS A 283 -8.31 19.56 -3.34
CA LYS A 283 -8.28 21.02 -3.28
C LYS A 283 -8.08 21.43 -1.82
N ILE A 284 -7.19 22.39 -1.59
CA ILE A 284 -7.07 23.06 -0.30
C ILE A 284 -8.19 24.10 -0.27
N ASN A 285 -9.11 23.97 0.70
CA ASN A 285 -10.15 24.97 0.96
C ASN A 285 -9.68 25.96 2.01
#